data_AF-A0A523QWL6-F1
#
_entry.id   AF-A0A523QWL6-F1
#
_cell.length_a   1.000
_cell.length_b   1.000
_cell.length_c   1.000
_cell.angle_alpha   90.00
_cell.angle_beta   90.00
_cell.angle_gamma   90.00
#
_symmetry.space_group_name_H-M   'P 1'
#
loop_
_entity.id
_entity.type
_entity.pdbx_description
1 polymer ?
#
loop_
_entity_poly.entity_id
_entity_poly.type
_entity_poly.pdbx_seq_one_letter_code
_entity_poly.pdbx_strand_id
1 'polypeptide(L)'
;MAKEKEIWLIESPVTMVEGEVIAFSVDWLGASKVETPSVTVYKNGSDVTSSVMVSGDSHVISGNVLTMKKITAGSNDGGSRYVVVIQCGVDNNTEIRKLLVQVVKASDEG
;
A
#
# COMPACT_ATOMS: atom_id res chain seq x y z
N MET A 1 -27.03 3.39 10.24
CA MET A 1 -25.83 3.56 9.40
C MET A 1 -25.02 2.28 9.51
N ALA A 2 -24.88 1.53 8.42
CA ALA A 2 -24.04 0.34 8.42
C ALA A 2 -22.58 0.78 8.57
N LYS A 3 -21.89 0.28 9.59
CA LYS A 3 -20.45 0.50 9.77
C LYS A 3 -19.77 -0.31 8.67
N GLU A 4 -19.25 0.36 7.64
CA GLU A 4 -18.42 -0.31 6.63
C GLU A 4 -17.34 -1.09 7.35
N LYS A 5 -17.29 -2.40 7.12
CA LYS A 5 -16.31 -3.28 7.73
C LYS A 5 -14.97 -2.93 7.09
N GLU A 6 -14.16 -2.12 7.76
CA GLU A 6 -12.80 -1.84 7.31
C GLU A 6 -11.98 -3.13 7.42
N ILE A 7 -11.74 -3.79 6.28
CA ILE A 7 -10.90 -5.00 6.23
C ILE A 7 -9.46 -4.54 6.05
N TRP A 8 -8.73 -4.47 7.16
CA TRP A 8 -7.29 -4.24 7.19
C TRP A 8 -6.56 -5.52 6.76
N LEU A 9 -5.59 -5.41 5.83
CA LEU A 9 -4.84 -6.55 5.31
C LEU A 9 -3.74 -7.02 6.29
N ILE A 10 -3.16 -6.08 7.05
CA ILE A 10 -2.18 -6.35 8.09
C ILE A 10 -2.62 -5.58 9.33
N GLU A 11 -2.79 -6.29 10.47
CA GLU A 11 -3.25 -5.70 11.73
C GLU A 11 -2.16 -4.83 12.42
N SER A 12 -0.89 -5.02 12.04
CA SER A 12 0.25 -4.23 12.53
C SER A 12 0.82 -3.34 11.41
N PRO A 13 1.22 -2.09 11.71
CA PRO A 13 1.82 -1.22 10.72
C PRO A 13 3.13 -1.80 10.21
N VAL A 14 3.34 -1.75 8.90
CA VAL A 14 4.66 -2.00 8.32
C VAL A 14 5.50 -0.75 8.50
N THR A 15 6.78 -0.91 8.84
CA THR A 15 7.68 0.24 9.06
C THR A 15 8.47 0.53 7.79
N MET A 16 8.61 1.81 7.46
CA MET A 16 9.55 2.34 6.47
C MET A 16 10.40 3.43 7.11
N VAL A 17 11.64 3.57 6.68
CA VAL A 17 12.52 4.68 7.08
C VAL A 17 12.37 5.83 6.09
N GLU A 18 12.62 7.06 6.52
CA GLU A 18 12.72 8.21 5.61
C GLU A 18 13.68 7.94 4.43
N GLY A 19 13.22 8.24 3.22
CA GLY A 19 13.99 8.00 1.99
C GLY A 19 14.03 6.54 1.52
N GLU A 20 13.49 5.60 2.31
CA GLU A 20 13.45 4.19 1.93
C GLU A 20 12.51 3.96 0.74
N VAL A 21 12.88 3.00 -0.11
CA VAL A 21 12.12 2.62 -1.29
C VAL A 21 11.74 1.14 -1.19
N ILE A 22 10.46 0.84 -1.01
CA ILE A 22 9.97 -0.54 -0.82
C ILE A 22 8.79 -0.82 -1.76
N ALA A 23 8.70 -2.05 -2.27
CA ALA A 23 7.47 -2.60 -2.83
C ALA A 23 6.82 -3.54 -1.82
N PHE A 24 5.49 -3.48 -1.69
CA PHE A 24 4.73 -4.47 -0.91
C PHE A 24 3.94 -5.38 -1.84
N SER A 25 3.70 -6.60 -1.37
CA SER A 25 2.90 -7.60 -2.07
C SER A 25 1.66 -7.97 -1.26
N VAL A 26 0.58 -8.31 -1.95
CA VAL A 26 -0.69 -8.74 -1.40
C VAL A 26 -1.07 -10.08 -2.02
N ASP A 27 -1.24 -11.08 -1.16
CA ASP A 27 -1.78 -12.38 -1.53
C ASP A 27 -3.31 -12.36 -1.45
N TRP A 28 -3.97 -12.55 -2.59
CA TRP A 28 -5.42 -12.73 -2.65
C TRP A 28 -5.74 -14.22 -2.47
N LEU A 29 -5.75 -14.67 -1.22
CA LEU A 29 -5.95 -16.08 -0.89
C LEU A 29 -7.29 -16.60 -1.45
N GLY A 30 -7.22 -17.72 -2.17
CA GLY A 30 -8.39 -18.36 -2.79
C GLY A 30 -8.83 -17.75 -4.12
N ALA A 31 -8.21 -16.66 -4.57
CA ALA A 31 -8.52 -16.06 -5.86
C ALA A 31 -7.99 -16.92 -7.01
N SER A 32 -8.81 -17.15 -8.03
CA SER A 32 -8.37 -17.81 -9.27
C SER A 32 -7.77 -16.83 -10.28
N LYS A 33 -8.17 -15.55 -10.19
CA LYS A 33 -7.72 -14.47 -11.06
C LYS A 33 -7.66 -13.16 -10.30
N VAL A 34 -6.54 -12.44 -10.45
CA VAL A 34 -6.35 -11.07 -9.99
C VAL A 34 -6.02 -10.20 -11.19
N GLU A 35 -6.66 -9.04 -11.31
CA GLU A 35 -6.44 -8.11 -12.42
C GLU A 35 -6.71 -6.65 -12.01
N THR A 36 -6.51 -5.73 -12.96
CA THR A 36 -6.85 -4.31 -12.86
C THR A 36 -6.41 -3.63 -11.54
N PRO A 37 -5.13 -3.76 -11.13
CA PRO A 37 -4.68 -3.20 -9.87
C PRO A 37 -4.68 -1.67 -9.92
N SER A 38 -5.19 -1.07 -8.84
CA SER A 38 -5.15 0.37 -8.58
C SER A 38 -4.69 0.58 -7.14
N VAL A 39 -3.67 1.42 -6.94
CA VAL A 39 -3.12 1.70 -5.62
C VAL A 39 -3.07 3.20 -5.39
N THR A 40 -3.59 3.64 -4.25
CA THR A 40 -3.59 5.04 -3.81
C THR A 40 -2.94 5.13 -2.43
N VAL A 41 -2.06 6.11 -2.25
CA VAL A 41 -1.34 6.33 -0.99
C VAL A 41 -1.82 7.64 -0.38
N TYR A 42 -2.31 7.57 0.85
CA TYR A 42 -2.73 8.74 1.62
C TYR A 42 -1.76 9.03 2.76
N LYS A 43 -1.41 10.29 2.96
CA LYS A 43 -0.69 10.80 4.13
C LYS A 43 -1.60 11.78 4.86
N ASN A 44 -1.94 11.48 6.10
CA ASN A 44 -2.84 12.31 6.93
C ASN A 44 -4.17 12.69 6.23
N GLY A 45 -4.71 11.77 5.40
CA GLY A 45 -5.95 11.96 4.66
C GLY A 45 -5.80 12.67 3.31
N SER A 46 -4.62 13.18 2.96
CA SER A 46 -4.33 13.73 1.63
C SER A 46 -3.75 12.65 0.72
N ASP A 47 -4.22 12.58 -0.52
CA ASP A 47 -3.63 11.72 -1.55
C ASP A 47 -2.25 12.24 -1.93
N VAL A 48 -1.22 11.41 -1.73
CA VAL A 48 0.18 11.70 -2.04
C VAL A 48 0.74 10.74 -3.09
N THR A 49 -0.11 9.95 -3.75
CA THR A 49 0.28 8.85 -4.64
C THR A 49 1.30 9.27 -5.68
N SER A 50 1.08 10.40 -6.35
CA SER A 50 1.98 10.90 -7.40
C SER A 50 3.36 11.34 -6.90
N SER A 51 3.48 11.63 -5.60
CA SER A 51 4.73 12.10 -4.99
C SER A 51 5.56 10.95 -4.41
N VAL A 52 4.90 9.91 -3.89
CA VAL A 52 5.57 8.81 -3.19
C VAL A 52 5.68 7.54 -4.03
N MET A 53 4.81 7.32 -5.02
CA MET A 53 4.88 6.12 -5.84
C MET A 53 5.88 6.32 -6.99
N VAL A 54 6.82 5.38 -7.14
CA VAL A 54 7.90 5.49 -8.13
C VAL A 54 7.33 5.50 -9.55
N SER A 55 7.56 6.61 -10.27
CA SER A 55 7.21 6.73 -11.68
C SER A 55 8.07 5.78 -12.52
N GLY A 56 7.47 5.09 -13.48
CA GLY A 56 8.16 4.14 -14.36
C GLY A 56 8.10 2.69 -13.86
N ASP A 57 7.78 2.45 -12.59
CA ASP A 57 7.44 1.13 -12.10
C ASP A 57 6.04 0.70 -12.56
N SER A 58 5.84 -0.62 -12.61
CA SER A 58 4.55 -1.24 -12.88
C SER A 58 4.11 -2.13 -11.72
N HIS A 59 2.81 -2.20 -11.49
CA HIS A 59 2.25 -3.26 -10.66
C HIS A 59 2.43 -4.58 -11.41
N VAL A 60 2.85 -5.63 -10.71
CA VAL A 60 3.07 -6.97 -11.28
C VAL A 60 2.12 -7.94 -10.61
N ILE A 61 1.36 -8.69 -11.40
CA ILE A 61 0.51 -9.76 -10.92
C ILE A 61 1.13 -11.10 -11.33
N SER A 62 1.29 -12.00 -10.37
CA SER A 62 1.75 -13.36 -10.59
C SER A 62 0.81 -14.32 -9.88
N GLY A 63 -0.05 -15.01 -10.65
CA GLY A 63 -1.12 -15.83 -10.09
C GLY A 63 -2.11 -14.99 -9.29
N ASN A 64 -2.25 -15.30 -8.00
CA ASN A 64 -3.11 -14.59 -7.06
C ASN A 64 -2.37 -13.52 -6.23
N VAL A 65 -1.12 -13.22 -6.59
CA VAL A 65 -0.28 -12.26 -5.86
C VAL A 65 -0.14 -10.97 -6.66
N LEU A 66 -0.47 -9.84 -6.03
CA LEU A 66 -0.17 -8.51 -6.54
C LEU A 66 1.10 -8.00 -5.86
N THR A 67 2.15 -7.71 -6.63
CA THR A 67 3.28 -6.88 -6.18
C THR A 67 3.08 -5.46 -6.67
N MET A 68 3.04 -4.50 -5.76
CA MET A 68 2.78 -3.11 -6.10
C MET A 68 4.03 -2.42 -6.66
N LYS A 69 3.83 -1.27 -7.33
CA LYS A 69 4.91 -0.32 -7.59
C LYS A 69 5.60 0.05 -6.27
N LYS A 70 6.89 0.36 -6.34
CA LYS A 70 7.63 0.82 -5.17
C LYS A 70 7.06 2.16 -4.67
N ILE A 71 7.07 2.30 -3.36
CA ILE A 71 6.76 3.54 -2.63
C ILE A 71 8.08 4.03 -2.05
N THR A 72 8.36 5.31 -2.24
CA THR A 72 9.47 6.04 -1.61
C THR A 72 8.91 6.87 -0.47
N ALA A 73 9.38 6.61 0.75
CA ALA A 73 9.08 7.50 1.88
C ALA A 73 9.77 8.84 1.66
N GLY A 74 9.03 9.95 1.79
CA GLY A 74 9.62 11.29 1.68
C GLY A 74 10.72 11.51 2.71
N SER A 75 11.77 12.27 2.36
CA SER A 75 12.90 12.54 3.26
C SER A 75 12.56 13.36 4.51
N ASN A 76 11.34 13.89 4.61
CA ASN A 76 10.83 14.64 5.77
C ASN A 76 9.51 14.02 6.29
N ASP A 77 9.30 12.74 6.01
CA ASP A 77 8.05 12.06 6.35
C ASP A 77 8.12 11.30 7.67
N GLY A 78 9.26 11.34 8.38
CA GLY A 78 9.44 10.68 9.65
C GLY A 78 8.40 11.09 10.69
N GLY A 79 7.81 10.10 11.34
CA GLY A 79 6.66 10.24 12.24
C GLY A 79 5.30 10.25 11.52
N SER A 80 5.26 10.23 10.19
CA SER A 80 4.02 10.18 9.42
C SER A 80 3.47 8.76 9.30
N ARG A 81 2.18 8.67 8.97
CA ARG A 81 1.52 7.41 8.61
C ARG A 81 1.00 7.50 7.19
N TYR A 82 1.35 6.51 6.39
CA TYR A 82 0.73 6.30 5.09
C TYR A 82 -0.36 5.24 5.21
N VAL A 83 -1.50 5.50 4.59
CA VAL A 83 -2.54 4.52 4.34
C VAL A 83 -2.49 4.18 2.87
N VAL A 84 -2.08 2.96 2.55
CA VAL A 84 -2.05 2.44 1.19
C VAL A 84 -3.36 1.69 0.96
N VAL A 85 -4.18 2.22 0.05
CA VAL A 85 -5.43 1.60 -0.39
C VAL A 85 -5.17 0.86 -1.68
N ILE A 86 -5.52 -0.42 -1.70
CA ILE A 86 -5.21 -1.36 -2.77
C ILE A 86 -6.53 -1.89 -3.29
N GLN A 87 -6.83 -1.64 -4.55
CA GLN A 87 -8.03 -2.11 -5.23
C GLN A 87 -7.64 -3.02 -6.39
N CYS A 88 -8.29 -4.18 -6.50
CA CYS A 88 -8.10 -5.12 -7.61
C CYS A 88 -9.43 -5.71 -8.06
N GLY A 89 -9.49 -6.13 -9.32
CA GLY A 89 -10.43 -7.14 -9.77
C GLY A 89 -9.99 -8.52 -9.27
N VAL A 90 -10.85 -9.22 -8.55
CA VAL A 90 -10.63 -10.57 -8.00
C VAL A 90 -11.83 -11.44 -8.36
N ASP A 91 -11.65 -12.43 -9.23
CA ASP A 91 -12.72 -13.34 -9.67
C ASP A 91 -14.04 -12.63 -10.08
N ASN A 92 -13.91 -11.58 -10.91
CA ASN A 92 -14.99 -10.68 -11.37
C ASN A 92 -15.62 -9.77 -10.30
N ASN A 93 -15.10 -9.75 -9.08
CA ASN A 93 -15.46 -8.79 -8.05
C ASN A 93 -14.41 -7.69 -7.94
N THR A 94 -14.81 -6.50 -7.50
CA THR A 94 -13.84 -5.49 -7.05
C THR A 94 -13.60 -5.68 -5.57
N GLU A 95 -12.35 -5.95 -5.19
CA GLU A 95 -11.94 -6.01 -3.80
C GLU A 95 -11.03 -4.86 -3.42
N ILE A 96 -11.15 -4.43 -2.16
CA ILE A 96 -10.32 -3.37 -1.57
C ILE A 96 -9.65 -3.92 -0.31
N ARG A 97 -8.37 -3.59 -0.16
CA ARG A 97 -7.54 -3.89 1.00
C ARG A 97 -6.81 -2.62 1.44
N LYS A 98 -6.50 -2.51 2.74
CA LYS A 98 -5.74 -1.39 3.30
C LYS A 98 -4.49 -1.90 4.00
N LEU A 99 -3.38 -1.20 3.79
CA LEU A 99 -2.12 -1.38 4.48
C LEU A 99 -1.76 -0.07 5.20
N LEU A 100 -1.44 -0.17 6.50
CA LEU A 100 -0.90 0.95 7.26
C LEU A 100 0.62 0.87 7.23
N VAL A 101 1.27 1.95 6.81
CA VAL A 101 2.73 2.08 6.84
C VAL A 101 3.11 3.22 7.76
N GLN A 102 4.00 2.96 8.72
CA GLN A 102 4.57 3.96 9.60
C GLN A 102 5.95 4.36 9.09
N VAL A 103 6.13 5.64 8.80
CA VAL A 103 7.44 6.18 8.41
C VAL A 103 8.17 6.61 9.68
N VAL A 104 9.29 5.97 10.01
CA VAL A 104 10.15 6.35 11.13
C VAL A 104 11.23 7.32 10.68
N LYS A 105 11.64 8.22 11.58
CA LYS A 105 12.75 9.13 11.28
C LYS A 105 14.03 8.35 11.16
N ALA A 106 14.91 8.75 10.24
CA ALA A 106 16.23 8.15 10.13
C ALA A 106 17.07 8.32 11.42
N SER A 107 16.82 9.39 12.20
CA SER A 107 17.46 9.61 13.50
C SER A 107 16.98 8.66 14.61
N ASP A 108 15.86 7.97 14.39
CA ASP A 108 15.17 7.17 15.40
C ASP A 108 15.37 5.65 15.17
N GLU A 109 16.25 5.25 14.22
CA GLU A 109 16.70 3.86 14.03
C GLU A 109 17.73 3.40 15.09
N GLY A 110 17.51 3.76 16.36
CA GLY A 110 18.36 3.42 17.50
C GLY A 110 17.87 2.23 18.31
#